data_AF-A0A166U8Y3-F1
#
_entry.id   AF-A0A166U8Y3-F1
#
_cell.length_a   1.000
_cell.length_b   1.000
_cell.length_c   1.000
_cell.angle_alpha   90.00
_cell.angle_beta   90.00
_cell.angle_gamma   90.00
#
_symmetry.space_group_name_H-M   'P 1'
#
loop_
_entity.id
_entity.type
_entity.pdbx_description
1 polymer ?
#
loop_
_entity_poly.entity_id
_entity_poly.type
_entity_poly.pdbx_seq_one_letter_code
_entity_poly.pdbx_strand_id
1 'polypeptide(L)'
;MVSYTFADQAYLKVIFHAAKHPHLPVNGVLLGKPESSGAIVIEDAIPLLHHWTSLSPMMEIALDLARTYAEAAELTLVGYYQACERTDDNALAPVGERVASKIREQFQDAIAFVIDGREMGDHLRAGEASLIPYIAQSPTTWKPYNGAPPAFTAGSDFTLASPGAPQRAIALVTSEDKAMTILGKFGDFDDHLEDVSIDWLRNKACIAAAT
;
A
#
# COMPACT_ATOMS: atom_id res chain seq x y z
N MET A 1 4.27 -9.33 -19.12
CA MET A 1 3.76 -9.16 -17.75
C MET A 1 3.06 -7.81 -17.74
N VAL A 2 1.99 -7.64 -16.96
CA VAL A 2 1.34 -6.33 -16.83
C VAL A 2 2.27 -5.40 -16.07
N SER A 3 2.39 -4.15 -16.50
CA SER A 3 3.17 -3.13 -15.79
C SER A 3 2.30 -2.40 -14.76
N TYR A 4 2.90 -2.01 -13.65
CA TYR A 4 2.26 -1.34 -12.52
C TYR A 4 3.02 -0.05 -12.21
N THR A 5 2.29 1.06 -12.16
CA THR A 5 2.84 2.37 -11.84
C THR A 5 2.19 2.91 -10.58
N PHE A 6 2.99 3.15 -9.52
CA PHE A 6 2.51 3.80 -8.31
C PHE A 6 2.44 5.31 -8.49
N ALA A 7 1.25 5.87 -8.34
CA ALA A 7 1.10 7.30 -8.12
C ALA A 7 1.74 7.71 -6.78
N ASP A 8 2.14 8.98 -6.71
CA ASP A 8 2.85 9.51 -5.53
C ASP A 8 2.03 9.36 -4.25
N GLN A 9 0.75 9.74 -4.28
CA GLN A 9 -0.13 9.64 -3.11
C GLN A 9 -0.29 8.20 -2.60
N ALA A 10 -0.44 7.23 -3.51
CA ALA A 10 -0.59 5.82 -3.14
C ALA A 10 0.65 5.34 -2.40
N TYR A 11 1.83 5.65 -2.95
CA TYR A 11 3.10 5.33 -2.33
C TYR A 11 3.25 5.99 -0.96
N LEU A 12 2.98 7.29 -0.86
CA LEU A 12 3.07 8.03 0.41
C LEU A 12 2.15 7.44 1.49
N LYS A 13 0.88 7.14 1.17
CA LYS A 13 -0.04 6.54 2.15
C LYS A 13 0.42 5.18 2.66
N VAL A 14 0.98 4.34 1.79
CA VAL A 14 1.55 3.04 2.17
C VAL A 14 2.69 3.23 3.16
N ILE A 15 3.60 4.16 2.88
CA ILE A 15 4.74 4.48 3.76
C ILE A 15 4.29 5.13 5.07
N PHE A 16 3.33 6.05 5.04
CA PHE A 16 2.78 6.69 6.24
C PHE A 16 2.10 5.68 7.16
N HIS A 17 1.39 4.70 6.60
CA HIS A 17 0.76 3.66 7.40
C HIS A 17 1.81 2.87 8.20
N ALA A 18 2.85 2.37 7.53
CA ALA A 18 3.93 1.65 8.20
C ALA A 18 4.72 2.53 9.18
N ALA A 19 4.96 3.80 8.85
CA ALA A 19 5.69 4.73 9.71
C ALA A 19 4.88 5.16 10.95
N LYS A 20 3.55 5.22 10.87
CA LYS A 20 2.68 5.52 12.00
C LYS A 20 2.64 4.37 13.02
N HIS A 21 2.73 3.13 12.54
CA HIS A 21 2.71 1.93 13.38
C HIS A 21 3.97 1.05 13.19
N PRO A 22 5.17 1.56 13.53
CA PRO A 22 6.44 0.91 13.16
C PRO A 22 6.72 -0.42 13.90
N HIS A 23 5.90 -0.77 14.88
CA HIS A 23 6.03 -1.97 15.72
C HIS A 23 4.83 -2.91 15.57
N LEU A 24 3.94 -2.64 14.62
CA LEU A 24 2.74 -3.45 14.37
C LEU A 24 2.72 -3.88 12.90
N PRO A 25 2.10 -5.03 12.59
CA PRO A 25 1.76 -5.32 11.22
C PRO A 25 0.70 -4.31 10.75
N VAL A 26 0.82 -3.84 9.51
CA VAL A 26 -0.19 -3.00 8.88
C VAL A 26 -0.63 -3.61 7.56
N ASN A 27 -1.86 -3.35 7.14
CA ASN A 27 -2.31 -3.73 5.81
C ASN A 27 -3.26 -2.73 5.17
N GLY A 28 -3.45 -2.86 3.87
CA GLY A 28 -4.46 -2.10 3.17
C GLY A 28 -4.68 -2.54 1.73
N VAL A 29 -5.54 -1.81 1.02
CA VAL A 29 -5.83 -2.07 -0.39
C VAL A 29 -5.37 -0.93 -1.28
N LEU A 30 -5.09 -1.27 -2.54
CA LEU A 30 -4.63 -0.36 -3.57
C LEU A 30 -5.76 -0.10 -4.54
N LEU A 31 -6.00 1.17 -4.85
CA LEU A 31 -7.00 1.62 -5.79
C LEU A 31 -6.35 2.10 -7.08
N GLY A 32 -6.98 1.78 -8.20
CA GLY A 32 -6.44 2.15 -9.50
C GLY A 32 -7.36 1.76 -10.64
N LYS A 33 -6.81 1.87 -11.84
CA LYS A 33 -7.49 1.46 -13.07
C LYS A 33 -6.47 1.05 -14.14
N PRO A 34 -6.87 0.17 -15.08
CA PRO A 34 -6.06 -0.09 -16.26
C PRO A 34 -6.06 1.12 -17.19
N GLU A 35 -4.91 1.41 -17.78
CA GLU A 35 -4.77 2.33 -18.90
C GLU A 35 -5.10 1.64 -20.22
N SER A 36 -5.31 2.44 -21.27
CA SER A 36 -5.49 1.94 -22.64
C SER A 36 -4.29 1.13 -23.16
N SER A 37 -3.11 1.32 -22.57
CA SER A 37 -1.88 0.57 -22.86
C SER A 37 -1.88 -0.85 -22.28
N GLY A 38 -2.82 -1.17 -21.37
CA GLY A 38 -2.81 -2.39 -20.56
C GLY A 38 -1.97 -2.29 -19.29
N ALA A 39 -1.30 -1.16 -19.03
CA ALA A 39 -0.64 -0.89 -17.76
C ALA A 39 -1.67 -0.60 -16.66
N ILE A 40 -1.33 -0.87 -15.42
CA ILE A 40 -2.16 -0.56 -14.25
C ILE A 40 -1.55 0.62 -13.52
N VAL A 41 -2.33 1.69 -13.36
CA VAL A 41 -1.95 2.82 -12.52
C VAL A 41 -2.59 2.62 -11.16
N ILE A 42 -1.75 2.52 -10.13
CA ILE A 42 -2.15 2.48 -8.73
C ILE A 42 -2.25 3.94 -8.28
N GLU A 43 -3.47 4.48 -8.35
CA GLU A 43 -3.74 5.89 -8.13
C GLU A 43 -3.79 6.26 -6.65
N ASP A 44 -4.29 5.37 -5.79
CA ASP A 44 -4.45 5.63 -4.36
C ASP A 44 -4.28 4.36 -3.52
N ALA A 45 -4.14 4.53 -2.21
CA ALA A 45 -4.13 3.45 -1.24
C ALA A 45 -5.09 3.75 -0.08
N ILE A 46 -5.75 2.70 0.42
CA ILE A 46 -6.63 2.77 1.59
C ILE A 46 -6.00 1.91 2.70
N PRO A 47 -5.48 2.54 3.76
CA PRO A 47 -5.06 1.87 4.98
C PRO A 47 -6.25 1.18 5.64
N LEU A 48 -6.15 -0.11 5.90
CA LEU A 48 -7.22 -0.87 6.54
C LEU A 48 -6.92 -1.03 8.03
N LEU A 49 -5.97 -1.90 8.39
CA LEU A 49 -5.81 -2.31 9.79
C LEU A 49 -4.35 -2.24 10.26
N HIS A 50 -4.19 -1.93 11.54
CA HIS A 50 -2.96 -2.07 12.32
C HIS A 50 -3.17 -2.91 13.60
N HIS A 51 -4.43 -3.18 13.96
CA HIS A 51 -4.82 -4.12 14.99
C HIS A 51 -5.43 -5.38 14.39
N TRP A 52 -5.07 -6.53 14.96
CA TRP A 52 -5.65 -7.83 14.60
C TRP A 52 -5.76 -8.07 13.08
N THR A 53 -4.67 -7.81 12.34
CA THR A 53 -4.55 -7.86 10.86
C THR A 53 -4.84 -9.23 10.21
N SER A 54 -5.31 -10.19 11.01
CA SER A 54 -5.88 -11.45 10.55
C SER A 54 -7.30 -11.28 10.00
N LEU A 55 -7.86 -12.31 9.36
CA LEU A 55 -9.24 -12.30 8.87
C LEU A 55 -10.21 -12.12 10.05
N SER A 56 -10.63 -10.88 10.26
CA SER A 56 -11.61 -10.47 11.25
C SER A 56 -12.86 -9.94 10.55
N PRO A 57 -14.03 -9.92 11.21
CA PRO A 57 -15.21 -9.24 10.69
C PRO A 57 -14.94 -7.78 10.30
N MET A 58 -14.00 -7.11 11.00
CA MET A 58 -13.62 -5.73 10.69
C MET A 58 -12.92 -5.62 9.34
N MET A 59 -12.09 -6.60 8.96
CA MET A 59 -11.47 -6.62 7.63
C MET A 59 -12.51 -6.72 6.52
N GLU A 60 -13.54 -7.56 6.69
CA GLU A 60 -14.61 -7.70 5.70
C GLU A 60 -15.40 -6.40 5.53
N ILE A 61 -15.74 -5.74 6.64
CA ILE A 61 -16.42 -4.44 6.62
C ILE A 61 -15.54 -3.37 5.97
N ALA A 62 -14.26 -3.30 6.34
CA ALA A 62 -13.33 -2.32 5.80
C ALA A 62 -13.15 -2.51 4.28
N LEU A 63 -13.05 -3.76 3.82
CA LEU A 63 -12.97 -4.09 2.39
C LEU A 63 -14.25 -3.70 1.63
N ASP A 64 -15.43 -3.90 2.20
CA ASP A 64 -16.71 -3.53 1.60
C ASP A 64 -16.86 -2.00 1.48
N LEU A 65 -16.50 -1.27 2.53
CA LEU A 65 -16.49 0.19 2.53
C LEU A 65 -15.46 0.76 1.53
N ALA A 66 -14.24 0.19 1.50
CA ALA A 66 -13.20 0.59 0.56
C ALA A 66 -13.62 0.34 -0.90
N ARG A 67 -14.32 -0.78 -1.16
CA ARG A 67 -14.88 -1.09 -2.49
C ARG A 67 -15.96 -0.11 -2.90
N THR A 68 -16.93 0.15 -2.01
CA THR A 68 -18.01 1.11 -2.27
C THR A 68 -17.44 2.49 -2.57
N TYR A 69 -16.42 2.91 -1.82
CA TYR A 69 -15.71 4.16 -2.07
C TYR A 69 -14.99 4.15 -3.43
N ALA A 70 -14.28 3.07 -3.76
CA ALA A 70 -13.56 2.96 -5.03
C ALA A 70 -14.53 3.10 -6.22
N GLU A 71 -15.67 2.41 -6.19
CA GLU A 71 -16.70 2.50 -7.22
C GLU A 71 -17.24 3.93 -7.37
N ALA A 72 -17.52 4.60 -6.24
CA ALA A 72 -17.97 6.00 -6.24
C ALA A 72 -16.90 6.98 -6.75
N ALA A 73 -15.63 6.62 -6.67
CA ALA A 73 -14.49 7.38 -7.19
C ALA A 73 -14.07 6.98 -8.61
N GLU A 74 -14.85 6.11 -9.29
CA GLU A 74 -14.51 5.54 -10.61
C GLU A 74 -13.16 4.80 -10.63
N LEU A 75 -12.81 4.16 -9.50
CA LEU A 75 -11.64 3.33 -9.30
C LEU A 75 -12.05 1.88 -9.00
N THR A 76 -11.08 0.98 -9.07
CA THR A 76 -11.25 -0.43 -8.69
C THR A 76 -10.16 -0.83 -7.71
N LEU A 77 -10.43 -1.83 -6.86
CA LEU A 77 -9.38 -2.45 -6.05
C LEU A 77 -8.45 -3.24 -7.00
N VAL A 78 -7.22 -2.76 -7.14
CA VAL A 78 -6.20 -3.35 -8.02
C VAL A 78 -5.15 -4.14 -7.24
N GLY A 79 -5.14 -4.06 -5.91
CA GLY A 79 -4.18 -4.82 -5.13
C GLY A 79 -4.32 -4.69 -3.62
N TYR A 80 -3.37 -5.32 -2.94
CA TYR A 80 -3.23 -5.37 -1.49
C TYR A 80 -1.79 -4.98 -1.10
N TYR A 81 -1.62 -4.39 0.08
CA TYR A 81 -0.29 -4.19 0.67
C TYR A 81 -0.25 -4.61 2.13
N GLN A 82 0.93 -4.96 2.62
CA GLN A 82 1.19 -5.16 4.04
C GLN A 82 2.61 -4.77 4.46
N ALA A 83 2.78 -4.45 5.74
CA ALA A 83 4.06 -4.60 6.44
C ALA A 83 3.92 -5.68 7.51
N CYS A 84 4.98 -6.44 7.72
CA CYS A 84 5.04 -7.42 8.80
C CYS A 84 5.43 -6.75 10.12
N GLU A 85 5.03 -7.36 11.24
CA GLU A 85 5.39 -6.90 12.60
C GLU A 85 6.91 -6.91 12.80
N ARG A 86 7.57 -7.94 12.28
CA ARG A 86 9.01 -8.06 12.30
C ARG A 86 9.59 -7.45 11.03
N THR A 87 10.55 -6.56 11.18
CA THR A 87 11.21 -5.90 10.03
C THR A 87 12.00 -6.86 9.16
N ASP A 88 12.48 -8.00 9.70
CA ASP A 88 13.20 -9.02 8.95
C ASP A 88 12.30 -10.04 8.22
N ASP A 89 10.98 -9.94 8.38
CA ASP A 89 10.01 -10.79 7.70
C ASP A 89 9.37 -10.05 6.54
N ASN A 90 9.69 -10.49 5.32
CA ASN A 90 9.14 -9.94 4.08
C ASN A 90 8.17 -10.90 3.38
N ALA A 91 7.65 -11.92 4.09
CA ALA A 91 6.70 -12.86 3.53
C ALA A 91 5.29 -12.25 3.45
N LEU A 92 4.60 -12.46 2.32
CA LEU A 92 3.16 -12.20 2.24
C LEU A 92 2.44 -13.20 3.16
N ALA A 93 1.68 -12.68 4.14
CA ALA A 93 1.01 -13.52 5.13
C ALA A 93 -0.16 -14.29 4.47
N PRO A 94 -0.56 -15.47 5.00
CA PRO A 94 -1.69 -16.24 4.45
C PRO A 94 -2.99 -15.45 4.34
N VAL A 95 -3.19 -14.48 5.23
CA VAL A 95 -4.34 -13.57 5.17
C VAL A 95 -4.22 -12.61 3.99
N GLY A 96 -3.04 -12.04 3.77
CA GLY A 96 -2.74 -11.22 2.59
C GLY A 96 -2.92 -12.01 1.28
N GLU A 97 -2.48 -13.27 1.22
CA GLU A 97 -2.74 -14.13 0.07
C GLU A 97 -4.24 -14.31 -0.20
N ARG A 98 -5.05 -14.53 0.84
CA ARG A 98 -6.51 -14.68 0.71
C ARG A 98 -7.17 -13.39 0.23
N VAL A 99 -6.82 -12.24 0.81
CA VAL A 99 -7.36 -10.93 0.40
C VAL A 99 -6.97 -10.60 -1.04
N ALA A 100 -5.70 -10.74 -1.39
CA ALA A 100 -5.22 -10.51 -2.75
C ALA A 100 -5.90 -11.45 -3.77
N SER A 101 -6.08 -12.73 -3.40
CA SER A 101 -6.82 -13.69 -4.24
C SER A 101 -8.29 -13.29 -4.41
N LYS A 102 -8.93 -12.77 -3.36
CA LYS A 102 -10.32 -12.30 -3.41
C LYS A 102 -10.48 -11.06 -4.30
N ILE A 103 -9.54 -10.12 -4.24
CA ILE A 103 -9.48 -8.99 -5.15
C ILE A 103 -9.33 -9.50 -6.60
N ARG A 104 -8.48 -10.51 -6.80
CA ARG A 104 -8.22 -11.10 -8.11
C ARG A 104 -9.43 -11.74 -8.80
N GLU A 105 -10.38 -12.27 -8.03
CA GLU A 105 -11.64 -12.78 -8.58
C GLU A 105 -12.43 -11.71 -9.36
N GLN A 106 -12.25 -10.44 -9.01
CA GLN A 106 -12.92 -9.32 -9.67
C GLN A 106 -11.99 -8.52 -10.60
N PHE A 107 -10.68 -8.55 -10.31
CA PHE A 107 -9.67 -7.86 -11.09
C PHE A 107 -8.49 -8.82 -11.37
N GLN A 108 -8.49 -9.46 -12.54
CA GLN A 108 -7.59 -10.57 -12.86
C GLN A 108 -6.09 -10.27 -12.66
N ASP A 109 -5.70 -9.02 -12.89
CA ASP A 109 -4.33 -8.52 -12.78
C ASP A 109 -4.03 -7.92 -11.40
N ALA A 110 -4.75 -8.37 -10.36
CA ALA A 110 -4.50 -7.93 -8.99
C ALA A 110 -3.07 -8.27 -8.54
N ILE A 111 -2.52 -7.40 -7.70
CA ILE A 111 -1.15 -7.52 -7.19
C ILE A 111 -1.10 -7.36 -5.67
N ALA A 112 -0.09 -7.97 -5.03
CA ALA A 112 0.22 -7.72 -3.63
C ALA A 112 1.60 -7.07 -3.48
N PHE A 113 1.77 -6.22 -2.47
CA PHE A 113 3.07 -5.66 -2.10
C PHE A 113 3.37 -5.91 -0.62
N VAL A 114 4.60 -6.31 -0.33
CA VAL A 114 5.11 -6.37 1.04
C VAL A 114 6.14 -5.26 1.21
N ILE A 115 6.00 -4.46 2.26
CA ILE A 115 6.95 -3.40 2.61
C ILE A 115 8.20 -4.04 3.19
N ASP A 116 9.38 -3.66 2.69
CA ASP A 116 10.66 -4.15 3.23
C ASP A 116 11.07 -3.35 4.47
N GLY A 117 10.53 -3.75 5.62
CA GLY A 117 10.68 -3.01 6.88
C GLY A 117 12.12 -2.92 7.38
N ARG A 118 12.99 -3.88 7.04
CA ARG A 118 14.39 -3.90 7.47
C ARG A 118 15.19 -2.77 6.84
N GLU A 119 15.04 -2.61 5.53
CA GLU A 119 15.85 -1.68 4.74
C GLU A 119 15.06 -0.41 4.37
N MET A 120 13.83 -0.25 4.88
CA MET A 120 12.95 0.88 4.57
C MET A 120 13.64 2.24 4.73
N GLY A 121 14.31 2.48 5.86
CA GLY A 121 15.00 3.75 6.09
C GLY A 121 16.09 4.03 5.06
N ASP A 122 16.90 3.03 4.74
CA ASP A 122 18.06 3.16 3.85
C ASP A 122 17.63 3.23 2.38
N HIS A 123 16.71 2.36 1.94
CA HIS A 123 16.09 2.42 0.61
C HIS A 123 15.46 3.79 0.35
N LEU A 124 14.63 4.29 1.26
CA LEU A 124 13.95 5.57 1.06
C LEU A 124 14.95 6.74 0.98
N ARG A 125 16.06 6.70 1.72
CA ARG A 125 17.14 7.70 1.63
C ARG A 125 17.91 7.62 0.32
N ALA A 126 18.11 6.41 -0.19
CA ALA A 126 18.73 6.17 -1.49
C ALA A 126 17.83 6.54 -2.68
N GLY A 127 16.52 6.72 -2.46
CA GLY A 127 15.55 6.94 -3.54
C GLY A 127 14.96 5.66 -4.12
N GLU A 128 15.09 4.57 -3.38
CA GLU A 128 14.65 3.25 -3.79
C GLU A 128 13.31 2.91 -3.11
N ALA A 129 12.45 2.20 -3.84
CA ALA A 129 11.18 1.76 -3.29
C ALA A 129 11.38 0.61 -2.31
N SER A 130 10.97 0.78 -1.05
CA SER A 130 10.90 -0.31 -0.06
C SER A 130 9.62 -1.16 -0.24
N LEU A 131 9.39 -1.66 -1.46
CA LEU A 131 8.22 -2.48 -1.80
C LEU A 131 8.65 -3.71 -2.60
N ILE A 132 8.20 -4.88 -2.16
CA ILE A 132 8.43 -6.17 -2.79
C ILE A 132 7.13 -6.60 -3.46
N PRO A 133 7.06 -6.64 -4.81
CA PRO A 133 5.87 -7.12 -5.50
C PRO A 133 5.71 -8.63 -5.31
N TYR A 134 4.48 -9.07 -5.07
CA TYR A 134 4.07 -10.46 -5.03
C TYR A 134 3.11 -10.73 -6.19
N ILE A 135 3.44 -11.74 -6.99
CA ILE A 135 2.70 -12.12 -8.20
C ILE A 135 2.02 -13.46 -7.98
N ALA A 136 0.76 -13.55 -8.37
CA ALA A 136 0.01 -14.79 -8.32
C ALA A 136 0.57 -15.83 -9.30
N GLN A 137 0.94 -16.99 -8.79
CA GLN A 137 1.38 -18.15 -9.57
C GLN A 137 0.24 -19.14 -9.84
N SER A 138 -0.74 -19.14 -8.94
CA SER A 138 -1.98 -19.92 -9.01
C SER A 138 -3.13 -19.06 -8.48
N PRO A 139 -4.39 -19.51 -8.48
CA PRO A 139 -5.50 -18.76 -7.89
C PRO A 139 -5.30 -18.34 -6.43
N THR A 140 -4.51 -19.09 -5.65
CA THR A 140 -4.33 -18.87 -4.20
C THR A 140 -2.87 -18.73 -3.76
N THR A 141 -1.90 -18.93 -4.66
CA THR A 141 -0.47 -18.92 -4.31
C THR A 141 0.20 -17.70 -4.90
N TRP A 142 0.92 -16.97 -4.04
CA TRP A 142 1.64 -15.76 -4.40
C TRP A 142 3.13 -15.94 -4.15
N LYS A 143 3.97 -15.37 -5.03
CA LYS A 143 5.43 -15.42 -4.86
C LYS A 143 6.04 -14.04 -5.08
N PRO A 144 7.12 -13.71 -4.36
CA PRO A 144 7.83 -12.46 -4.59
C PRO A 144 8.35 -12.45 -6.03
N TYR A 145 8.25 -11.30 -6.67
CA TYR A 145 8.83 -11.07 -7.98
C TYR A 145 10.35 -11.20 -7.90
N ASN A 146 10.90 -12.07 -8.74
CA ASN A 146 12.33 -12.34 -8.84
C ASN A 146 12.85 -12.19 -10.29
N GLY A 147 12.12 -11.43 -11.12
CA GLY A 147 12.48 -11.21 -12.52
C GLY A 147 13.60 -10.19 -12.71
N ALA A 148 14.08 -10.11 -13.95
CA ALA A 148 15.07 -9.14 -14.38
C ALA A 148 14.45 -8.20 -15.43
N PRO A 149 14.55 -6.87 -15.25
CA PRO A 149 15.26 -6.18 -14.16
C PRO A 149 14.47 -6.22 -12.82
N PRO A 150 15.14 -5.99 -11.68
CA PRO A 150 14.49 -5.94 -10.36
C PRO A 150 13.34 -4.93 -10.31
N ALA A 151 12.40 -5.11 -9.38
CA ALA A 151 11.28 -4.17 -9.20
C ALA A 151 11.79 -2.74 -8.93
N PHE A 152 11.08 -1.73 -9.47
CA PHE A 152 11.40 -0.31 -9.26
C PHE A 152 12.78 0.14 -9.77
N THR A 153 13.39 -0.63 -10.66
CA THR A 153 14.60 -0.25 -11.40
C THR A 153 14.29 0.13 -12.84
N ALA A 154 15.25 0.74 -13.53
CA ALA A 154 15.06 1.18 -14.91
C ALA A 154 14.67 0.00 -15.84
N GLY A 155 13.54 0.14 -16.54
CA GLY A 155 12.99 -0.88 -17.44
C GLY A 155 12.20 -1.98 -16.75
N SER A 156 11.92 -1.85 -15.45
CA SER A 156 11.05 -2.77 -14.70
C SER A 156 9.58 -2.56 -15.04
N ASP A 157 8.79 -3.63 -14.93
CA ASP A 157 7.33 -3.56 -14.99
C ASP A 157 6.75 -2.87 -13.75
N PHE A 158 7.52 -2.69 -12.68
CA PHE A 158 7.11 -1.96 -11.47
C PHE A 158 7.80 -0.60 -11.43
N THR A 159 7.04 0.49 -11.43
CA THR A 159 7.61 1.84 -11.45
C THR A 159 6.91 2.78 -10.46
N LEU A 160 7.62 3.84 -10.08
CA LEU A 160 7.06 4.98 -9.37
C LEU A 160 6.82 6.10 -10.38
N ALA A 161 5.63 6.71 -10.35
CA ALA A 161 5.33 7.87 -11.20
C ALA A 161 6.29 9.04 -10.92
N SER A 162 6.75 9.17 -9.66
CA SER A 162 7.76 10.15 -9.26
C SER A 162 8.97 9.43 -8.67
N PRO A 163 10.15 9.48 -9.32
CA PRO A 163 11.38 8.88 -8.79
C PRO A 163 11.79 9.42 -7.42
N GLY A 164 11.38 10.63 -7.06
CA GLY A 164 11.67 11.26 -5.78
C GLY A 164 10.70 10.92 -4.64
N ALA A 165 9.68 10.09 -4.89
CA ALA A 165 8.68 9.72 -3.88
C ALA A 165 9.32 9.08 -2.63
N PRO A 166 10.32 8.19 -2.74
CA PRO A 166 10.96 7.60 -1.57
C PRO A 166 11.66 8.62 -0.68
N GLN A 167 12.46 9.54 -1.25
CA GLN A 167 13.12 10.57 -0.45
C GLN A 167 12.12 11.55 0.18
N ARG A 168 11.03 11.88 -0.52
CA ARG A 168 9.96 12.70 0.07
C ARG A 168 9.30 11.98 1.24
N ALA A 169 8.96 10.70 1.06
CA ALA A 169 8.32 9.91 2.11
C ALA A 169 9.16 9.91 3.40
N ILE A 170 10.46 9.58 3.31
CA ILE A 170 11.34 9.58 4.49
C ILE A 170 11.50 10.97 5.10
N ALA A 171 11.60 12.03 4.30
CA ALA A 171 11.71 13.39 4.80
C ALA A 171 10.46 13.83 5.60
N LEU A 172 9.27 13.36 5.19
CA LEU A 172 8.00 13.69 5.83
C LEU A 172 7.80 12.93 7.15
N VAL A 173 8.28 11.68 7.24
CA VAL A 173 8.10 10.85 8.44
C VAL A 173 9.27 10.92 9.43
N THR A 174 10.40 11.56 9.09
CA THR A 174 11.57 11.67 10.00
C THR A 174 11.81 13.07 10.55
N SER A 175 11.21 14.11 9.97
CA SER A 175 11.22 15.46 10.53
C SER A 175 10.19 15.54 11.65
N GLU A 176 10.59 15.83 12.90
CA GLU A 176 9.69 15.80 14.07
C GLU A 176 8.38 16.59 13.85
N ASP A 177 8.47 17.86 13.46
CA ASP A 177 7.29 18.71 13.24
C ASP A 177 6.38 18.19 12.12
N LYS A 178 6.99 17.70 11.02
CA LYS A 178 6.25 17.19 9.86
C LYS A 178 5.61 15.85 10.18
N ALA A 179 6.34 14.94 10.81
CA ALA A 179 5.87 13.63 11.20
C ALA A 179 4.68 13.75 12.15
N MET A 180 4.79 14.62 13.16
CA MET A 180 3.68 14.90 14.08
C MET A 180 2.45 15.42 13.34
N THR A 181 2.63 16.34 12.38
CA THR A 181 1.53 16.93 11.62
C THR A 181 0.89 15.93 10.64
N ILE A 182 1.70 15.16 9.92
CA ILE A 182 1.28 14.28 8.83
C ILE A 182 0.71 13.00 9.40
N LEU A 183 1.46 12.30 10.27
CA LEU A 183 1.03 11.03 10.86
C LEU A 183 -0.11 11.25 11.87
N GLY A 184 -0.18 12.41 12.53
CA GLY A 184 -1.30 12.77 13.40
C GLY A 184 -2.61 13.06 12.64
N LYS A 185 -2.54 13.36 11.34
CA LYS A 185 -3.71 13.55 10.45
C LYS A 185 -4.00 12.32 9.59
N PHE A 186 -3.14 11.31 9.66
CA PHE A 186 -3.28 10.07 8.92
C PHE A 186 -4.03 9.07 9.78
N GLY A 187 -4.95 8.31 9.20
CA GLY A 187 -5.57 7.21 9.88
C GLY A 187 -5.99 6.08 8.97
N ASP A 188 -6.10 4.90 9.55
CA ASP A 188 -6.67 3.70 8.95
C ASP A 188 -8.07 3.41 9.50
N PHE A 189 -8.63 2.24 9.17
CA PHE A 189 -9.97 1.87 9.64
C PHE A 189 -10.01 1.62 11.15
N ASP A 190 -8.95 1.08 11.76
CA ASP A 190 -8.90 0.89 13.21
C ASP A 190 -8.94 2.25 13.93
N ASP A 191 -8.17 3.24 13.47
CA ASP A 191 -8.23 4.62 13.98
C ASP A 191 -9.65 5.20 13.85
N HIS A 192 -10.32 4.94 12.73
CA HIS A 192 -11.70 5.40 12.50
C HIS A 192 -12.73 4.76 13.45
N LEU A 193 -12.53 3.51 13.85
CA LEU A 193 -13.39 2.84 14.81
C LEU A 193 -13.26 3.46 16.22
N GLU A 194 -12.09 4.00 16.55
CA GLU A 194 -11.85 4.74 17.80
C GLU A 194 -12.35 6.19 17.72
N ASP A 195 -12.16 6.84 16.58
CA ASP A 195 -12.63 8.20 16.28
C ASP A 195 -13.21 8.31 14.88
N VAL A 196 -14.55 8.31 14.80
CA VAL A 196 -15.29 8.38 13.53
C VAL A 196 -15.09 9.67 12.74
N SER A 197 -14.43 10.68 13.31
CA SER A 197 -14.06 11.90 12.59
C SER A 197 -12.86 11.70 11.65
N ILE A 198 -12.12 10.61 11.80
CA ILE A 198 -10.96 10.28 10.98
C ILE A 198 -11.41 9.79 9.59
N ASP A 199 -11.01 10.53 8.54
CA ASP A 199 -11.25 10.17 7.12
C ASP A 199 -10.16 9.22 6.62
N TRP A 200 -10.29 7.94 6.99
CA TRP A 200 -9.35 6.87 6.62
C TRP A 200 -9.38 6.50 5.13
N LEU A 201 -10.53 6.67 4.46
CA LEU A 201 -10.68 6.37 3.03
C LEU A 201 -9.85 7.31 2.17
N ARG A 202 -9.87 8.61 2.48
CA ARG A 202 -9.22 9.62 1.62
C ARG A 202 -7.92 10.16 2.19
N ASN A 203 -7.80 10.24 3.51
CA ASN A 203 -6.63 10.82 4.19
C ASN A 203 -6.24 12.23 3.65
N LYS A 204 -7.23 13.03 3.24
CA LYS A 204 -7.03 14.32 2.53
C LYS A 204 -6.18 15.31 3.32
N ALA A 205 -6.41 15.40 4.63
CA ALA A 205 -5.70 16.36 5.48
C ALA A 205 -4.21 16.04 5.62
N CYS A 206 -3.85 14.76 5.59
CA CYS A 206 -2.48 14.28 5.58
C CYS A 206 -1.81 14.54 4.22
N ILE A 207 -2.48 14.18 3.11
CA ILE A 207 -1.92 14.37 1.76
C ILE A 207 -1.72 15.86 1.43
N ALA A 208 -2.66 16.72 1.78
CA ALA A 208 -2.50 18.17 1.60
C ALA A 208 -1.35 18.78 2.41
N ALA A 209 -0.94 18.14 3.52
CA ALA A 209 0.21 18.56 4.32
C ALA A 209 1.54 17.98 3.80
N ALA A 210 1.48 16.98 2.91
CA ALA A 210 2.63 16.31 2.30
C ALA A 210 3.08 16.95 0.97
N THR A 211 2.19 17.70 0.31
CA THR A 211 2.45 18.49 -0.91
C THR A 211 2.99 19.87 -0.61
#